data_AF-A0A349XSF3-F1
#
_entry.id   AF-A0A349XSF3-F1
#
_cell.length_a   1.000
_cell.length_b   1.000
_cell.length_c   1.000
_cell.angle_alpha   90.00
_cell.angle_beta   90.00
_cell.angle_gamma   90.00
#
_symmetry.space_group_name_H-M   'P 1'
#
loop_
_entity.id
_entity.type
_entity.pdbx_description
1 polymer ?
#
loop_
_entity_poly.entity_id
_entity_poly.type
_entity_poly.pdbx_seq_one_letter_code
_entity_poly.pdbx_strand_id
1 'polypeptide(L)'
;SAERASGDLLRRRDIVSEALNQIGAQIDEIAVQEENARIEMEDAPDLSVLDLKLRESQLEVATDRGLLAEARARHEGVSREAESRQRRIQAIGQERSTWQSRAASAADHIATLREREEEAREEIAELDIAPEEFDEKRRNLLNELQKTEDARRAAADRLAEAENLQRAADRLAATALSELAEAREKRGRAEERLVSAREKRQEAEHRIRETLNTEPHMAFRLTGLGPDQPKPDIRDVERDLDRLKIERERLGAVNLRAEEEQAELSAKLAALIKERDDIIDAVRKLRAGIQSLNREGRERLIAAFDVVNSQFQRLFTHLFGGGTAELQLIESDDPLEAGLEILARPPGKKPQTMTLLSGGEQALTAMALIFAVFLTNPAPICVLDEVDAPLDDHNVERYCNLMDEMVASTETRFVIITHNPITMARMNRLFGVTMAEQGVSQLVSVDLQTAEQLREAV
;
A
#
# COMPACT_ATOMS: atom_id res chain seq x y z
N SER A 1 -53.66 157.99 67.37
CA SER A 1 -55.00 157.80 67.92
C SER A 1 -55.32 156.33 67.99
N ALA A 2 -55.99 155.88 69.05
CA ALA A 2 -56.24 154.50 69.47
C ALA A 2 -57.15 153.66 68.53
N GLU A 3 -57.30 154.07 67.27
CA GLU A 3 -58.21 153.45 66.29
C GLU A 3 -57.57 152.30 65.49
N ARG A 4 -56.23 152.14 65.48
CA ARG A 4 -55.57 151.07 64.70
C ARG A 4 -55.50 149.71 65.40
N ALA A 5 -55.70 149.62 66.72
CA ALA A 5 -55.67 148.34 67.45
C ALA A 5 -57.02 147.60 67.48
N SER A 6 -58.12 148.28 67.16
CA SER A 6 -59.48 147.70 67.14
C SER A 6 -59.77 146.93 65.83
N GLY A 7 -59.16 147.35 64.70
CA GLY A 7 -59.41 146.75 63.39
C GLY A 7 -58.83 145.34 63.19
N ASP A 8 -57.75 144.98 63.90
CA ASP A 8 -57.07 143.69 63.72
C ASP A 8 -57.75 142.56 64.51
N LEU A 9 -58.43 142.89 65.61
CA LEU A 9 -59.21 141.94 66.41
C LEU A 9 -60.55 141.57 65.73
N LEU A 10 -61.15 142.49 64.95
CA LEU A 10 -62.36 142.21 64.18
C LEU A 10 -62.12 141.22 63.03
N ARG A 11 -61.00 141.36 62.29
CA ARG A 11 -60.66 140.40 61.22
C ARG A 11 -60.41 138.98 61.74
N ARG A 12 -59.74 138.82 62.89
CA ARG A 12 -59.50 137.49 63.48
C ARG A 12 -60.79 136.81 63.92
N ARG A 13 -61.77 137.56 64.43
CA ARG A 13 -63.07 137.01 64.82
C ARG A 13 -63.86 136.51 63.61
N ASP A 14 -63.85 137.27 62.51
CA ASP A 14 -64.61 136.90 61.32
C ASP A 14 -64.00 135.67 60.62
N ILE A 15 -62.66 135.53 60.58
CA ILE A 15 -61.98 134.32 60.07
C ILE A 15 -62.33 133.07 60.92
N VAL A 16 -62.37 133.21 62.24
CA VAL A 16 -62.74 132.09 63.14
C VAL A 16 -64.21 131.73 63.01
N SER A 17 -65.09 132.71 62.79
CA SER A 17 -66.51 132.47 62.53
C SER A 17 -66.75 131.74 61.21
N GLU A 18 -65.98 132.07 60.17
CA GLU A 18 -66.08 131.43 58.87
C GLU A 18 -65.54 129.99 58.91
N ALA A 19 -64.43 129.75 59.63
CA ALA A 19 -63.89 128.41 59.87
C ALA A 19 -64.85 127.52 60.69
N LEU A 20 -65.55 128.07 61.69
CA LEU A 20 -66.57 127.34 62.45
C LEU A 20 -67.76 126.93 61.58
N ASN A 21 -68.20 127.80 60.66
CA ASN A 21 -69.26 127.47 59.72
C ASN A 21 -68.82 126.41 58.69
N GLN A 22 -67.56 126.46 58.23
CA GLN A 22 -67.01 125.43 57.34
C GLN A 22 -66.91 124.06 58.00
N ILE A 23 -66.45 124.00 59.26
CA ILE A 23 -66.38 122.76 60.03
C ILE A 23 -67.79 122.23 60.34
N GLY A 24 -68.75 123.13 60.63
CA GLY A 24 -70.16 122.76 60.78
C GLY A 24 -70.73 122.10 59.53
N ALA A 25 -70.47 122.68 58.35
CA ALA A 25 -70.91 122.11 57.07
C ALA A 25 -70.24 120.75 56.76
N GLN A 26 -68.97 120.56 57.13
CA GLN A 26 -68.28 119.27 56.97
C GLN A 26 -68.81 118.18 57.91
N ILE A 27 -69.21 118.55 59.14
CA ILE A 27 -69.84 117.62 60.09
C ILE A 27 -71.20 117.15 59.55
N ASP A 28 -72.00 118.07 59.00
CA ASP A 28 -73.30 117.72 58.40
C ASP A 28 -73.13 116.84 57.15
N GLU A 29 -72.13 117.09 56.31
CA GLU A 29 -71.84 116.28 55.12
C GLU A 29 -71.38 114.85 55.48
N ILE A 30 -70.54 114.71 56.53
CA ILE A 30 -70.11 113.40 57.04
C ILE A 30 -71.29 112.66 57.68
N ALA A 31 -72.17 113.34 58.41
CA ALA A 31 -73.37 112.72 58.98
C ALA A 31 -74.30 112.16 57.88
N VAL A 32 -74.43 112.88 56.75
CA VAL A 32 -75.18 112.38 55.58
C VAL A 32 -74.48 111.19 54.92
N GLN A 33 -73.15 111.17 54.81
CA GLN A 33 -72.42 110.02 54.27
C GLN A 33 -72.49 108.79 55.17
N GLU A 34 -72.42 108.97 56.48
CA GLU A 34 -72.60 107.89 57.46
C GLU A 34 -74.00 107.29 57.35
N GLU A 35 -75.03 108.13 57.28
CA GLU A 35 -76.41 107.66 57.11
C GLU A 35 -76.62 106.95 55.77
N ASN A 36 -76.07 107.47 54.67
CA ASN A 36 -76.14 106.81 53.37
C ASN A 36 -75.41 105.46 53.35
N ALA A 37 -74.21 105.36 53.94
CA ALA A 37 -73.49 104.10 54.05
C ALA A 37 -74.23 103.09 54.94
N ARG A 38 -74.94 103.58 55.96
CA ARG A 38 -75.79 102.76 56.83
C ARG A 38 -77.00 102.22 56.08
N ILE A 39 -77.65 103.05 55.25
CA ILE A 39 -78.75 102.66 54.37
C ILE A 39 -78.26 101.64 53.33
N GLU A 40 -77.12 101.85 52.66
CA GLU A 40 -76.58 100.88 51.69
C GLU A 40 -76.22 99.53 52.33
N MET A 41 -75.82 99.53 53.61
CA MET A 41 -75.52 98.32 54.36
C MET A 41 -76.78 97.61 54.88
N GLU A 42 -77.87 98.36 55.14
CA GLU A 42 -79.22 97.80 55.40
C GLU A 42 -79.91 97.28 54.14
N ASP A 43 -79.71 97.93 52.99
CA ASP A 43 -80.25 97.52 51.68
C ASP A 43 -79.41 96.41 51.00
N ALA A 44 -78.27 96.03 51.59
CA ALA A 44 -77.47 94.92 51.10
C ALA A 44 -78.27 93.61 51.20
N PRO A 45 -78.45 92.86 50.10
CA PRO A 45 -79.23 91.62 50.11
C PRO A 45 -78.57 90.57 51.00
N ASP A 46 -79.37 89.88 51.81
CA ASP A 46 -78.91 88.79 52.65
C ASP A 46 -78.43 87.58 51.81
N LEU A 47 -77.10 87.46 51.68
CA LEU A 47 -76.45 86.37 50.93
C LEU A 47 -76.39 85.04 51.70
N SER A 48 -76.85 85.00 52.96
CA SER A 48 -76.78 83.79 53.80
C SER A 48 -77.49 82.59 53.16
N VAL A 49 -78.60 82.82 52.45
CA VAL A 49 -79.39 81.79 51.75
C VAL A 49 -78.63 81.21 50.55
N LEU A 50 -77.91 82.04 49.80
CA LEU A 50 -77.08 81.59 48.67
C LEU A 50 -75.85 80.83 49.17
N ASP A 51 -75.24 81.29 50.25
CA ASP A 51 -74.08 80.66 50.88
C ASP A 51 -74.44 79.28 51.47
N LEU A 52 -75.64 79.14 52.05
CA LEU A 52 -76.22 77.86 52.46
C LEU A 52 -76.41 76.91 51.26
N LYS A 53 -77.05 77.37 50.18
CA LYS A 53 -77.24 76.55 48.97
C LYS A 53 -75.92 76.12 48.32
N LEU A 54 -74.92 77.00 48.32
CA LEU A 54 -73.58 76.68 47.81
C LEU A 54 -72.91 75.60 48.66
N ARG A 55 -73.00 75.71 50.00
CA ARG A 55 -72.46 74.69 50.92
C ARG A 55 -73.17 73.35 50.76
N GLU A 56 -74.50 73.35 50.63
CA GLU A 56 -75.26 72.13 50.36
C GLU A 56 -74.84 71.48 49.03
N SER A 57 -74.74 72.26 47.95
CA SER A 57 -74.32 71.76 46.63
C SER A 57 -72.87 71.26 46.64
N GLN A 58 -71.97 71.93 47.38
CA GLN A 58 -70.58 71.49 47.54
C GLN A 58 -70.49 70.18 48.33
N LEU A 59 -71.33 70.01 49.36
CA LEU A 59 -71.42 68.77 50.13
C LEU A 59 -71.98 67.63 49.26
N GLU A 60 -72.99 67.90 48.44
CA GLU A 60 -73.55 66.94 47.49
C GLU A 60 -72.50 66.50 46.46
N VAL A 61 -71.77 67.43 45.84
CA VAL A 61 -70.66 67.10 44.92
C VAL A 61 -69.54 66.32 45.61
N ALA A 62 -69.21 66.64 46.87
CA ALA A 62 -68.19 65.92 47.63
C ALA A 62 -68.63 64.48 47.93
N THR A 63 -69.89 64.27 48.30
CA THR A 63 -70.47 62.94 48.56
C THR A 63 -70.54 62.11 47.28
N ASP A 64 -71.01 62.67 46.16
CA ASP A 64 -71.04 61.99 44.86
C ASP A 64 -69.65 61.61 44.35
N ARG A 65 -68.66 62.49 44.53
CA ARG A 65 -67.25 62.19 44.20
C ARG A 65 -66.70 61.05 45.06
N GLY A 66 -67.07 61.01 46.34
CA GLY A 66 -66.74 59.90 47.24
C GLY A 66 -67.33 58.58 46.77
N LEU A 67 -68.63 58.56 46.46
CA LEU A 67 -69.34 57.38 45.95
C LEU A 67 -68.76 56.90 44.61
N LEU A 68 -68.42 57.81 43.70
CA LEU A 68 -67.79 57.49 42.43
C LEU A 68 -66.38 56.90 42.63
N ALA A 69 -65.57 57.47 43.52
CA ALA A 69 -64.24 56.94 43.84
C ALA A 69 -64.32 55.53 44.44
N GLU A 70 -65.28 55.28 45.34
CA GLU A 70 -65.50 53.96 45.91
C GLU A 70 -66.00 52.95 44.87
N ALA A 71 -66.92 53.35 43.99
CA ALA A 71 -67.40 52.51 42.89
C ALA A 71 -66.27 52.15 41.91
N ARG A 72 -65.40 53.12 41.56
CA ARG A 72 -64.22 52.89 40.71
C ARG A 72 -63.22 51.96 41.36
N ALA A 73 -62.89 52.18 42.63
CA ALA A 73 -61.98 51.31 43.38
C ALA A 73 -62.50 49.86 43.45
N ARG A 74 -63.82 49.67 43.65
CA ARG A 74 -64.45 48.35 43.60
C ARG A 74 -64.36 47.71 42.22
N HIS A 75 -64.67 48.45 41.15
CA HIS A 75 -64.55 47.95 39.78
C HIS A 75 -63.11 47.56 39.43
N GLU A 76 -62.13 48.41 39.75
CA GLU A 76 -60.71 48.13 39.53
C GLU A 76 -60.21 46.94 40.37
N GLY A 77 -60.73 46.76 41.58
CA GLY A 77 -60.48 45.58 42.41
C GLY A 77 -60.98 44.31 41.73
N VAL A 78 -62.26 44.28 41.34
CA VAL A 78 -62.88 43.14 40.66
C VAL A 78 -62.21 42.86 39.31
N SER A 79 -61.86 43.89 38.53
CA SER A 79 -61.16 43.74 37.25
C SER A 79 -59.78 43.10 37.42
N ARG A 80 -59.00 43.54 38.43
CA ARG A 80 -57.70 42.93 38.73
C ARG A 80 -57.84 41.48 39.19
N GLU A 81 -58.84 41.18 40.01
CA GLU A 81 -59.12 39.79 40.40
C GLU A 81 -59.52 38.92 39.20
N ALA A 82 -60.36 39.43 38.30
CA ALA A 82 -60.76 38.73 37.08
C ALA A 82 -59.56 38.44 36.18
N GLU A 83 -58.68 39.43 35.96
CA GLU A 83 -57.44 39.22 35.20
C GLU A 83 -56.52 38.19 35.86
N SER A 84 -56.35 38.24 37.18
CA SER A 84 -55.52 37.29 37.92
C SER A 84 -56.08 35.86 37.82
N ARG A 85 -57.40 35.69 37.96
CA ARG A 85 -58.09 34.41 37.76
C ARG A 85 -57.96 33.92 36.33
N GLN A 86 -58.06 34.81 35.34
CA GLN A 86 -57.91 34.45 33.93
C GLN A 86 -56.49 33.95 33.62
N ARG A 87 -55.46 34.66 34.11
CA ARG A 87 -54.06 34.20 33.99
C ARG A 87 -53.85 32.85 34.69
N ARG A 88 -54.48 32.65 35.85
CA ARG A 88 -54.40 31.37 36.59
C ARG A 88 -55.05 30.22 35.81
N ILE A 89 -56.21 30.44 35.20
CA ILE A 89 -56.89 29.43 34.36
C ILE A 89 -56.02 29.07 33.15
N GLN A 90 -55.40 30.06 32.49
CA GLN A 90 -54.49 29.81 31.38
C GLN A 90 -53.26 29.00 31.81
N ALA A 91 -52.64 29.34 32.94
CA ALA A 91 -51.51 28.59 33.49
C ALA A 91 -51.90 27.13 33.83
N ILE A 92 -53.04 26.92 34.48
CA ILE A 92 -53.56 25.58 34.77
C ILE A 92 -53.84 24.79 33.48
N GLY A 93 -54.36 25.46 32.44
CA GLY A 93 -54.59 24.84 31.13
C GLY A 93 -53.28 24.37 30.47
N GLN A 94 -52.24 25.20 30.52
CA GLN A 94 -50.90 24.86 30.02
C GLN A 94 -50.26 23.72 30.82
N GLU A 95 -50.32 23.78 32.15
CA GLU A 95 -49.81 22.73 33.03
C GLU A 95 -50.52 21.39 32.75
N ARG A 96 -51.85 21.40 32.64
CA ARG A 96 -52.64 20.21 32.32
C ARG A 96 -52.26 19.62 30.96
N SER A 97 -52.11 20.45 29.93
CA SER A 97 -51.66 20.01 28.60
C SER A 97 -50.28 19.35 28.66
N THR A 98 -49.36 19.96 29.40
CA THR A 98 -48.00 19.44 29.60
C THR A 98 -48.01 18.09 30.30
N TRP A 99 -48.82 17.94 31.36
CA TRP A 99 -48.97 16.66 32.06
C TRP A 99 -49.64 15.59 31.22
N GLN A 100 -50.62 15.94 30.38
CA GLN A 100 -51.26 15.01 29.45
C GLN A 100 -50.26 14.50 28.39
N SER A 101 -49.43 15.39 27.85
CA SER A 101 -48.37 15.01 26.91
C SER A 101 -47.34 14.08 27.56
N ARG A 102 -46.91 14.38 28.80
CA ARG A 102 -46.00 13.51 29.56
C ARG A 102 -46.61 12.14 29.84
N ALA A 103 -47.89 12.09 30.22
CA ALA A 103 -48.58 10.83 30.48
C ALA A 103 -48.70 9.97 29.21
N ALA A 104 -49.00 10.60 28.06
CA ALA A 104 -49.05 9.91 26.77
C ALA A 104 -47.67 9.34 26.38
N SER A 105 -46.61 10.16 26.47
CA SER A 105 -45.25 9.71 26.18
C SER A 105 -44.78 8.58 27.11
N ALA A 106 -45.14 8.64 28.39
CA ALA A 106 -44.83 7.56 29.33
C ALA A 106 -45.60 6.27 29.00
N ALA A 107 -46.86 6.38 28.55
CA ALA A 107 -47.66 5.23 28.12
C ALA A 107 -47.05 4.56 26.87
N ASP A 108 -46.64 5.35 25.89
CA ASP A 108 -45.95 4.86 24.69
C ASP A 108 -44.64 4.14 25.07
N HIS A 109 -43.85 4.73 25.98
CA HIS A 109 -42.61 4.12 26.43
C HIS A 109 -42.84 2.79 27.17
N ILE A 110 -43.88 2.69 28.01
CA ILE A 110 -44.26 1.44 28.67
C ILE A 110 -44.69 0.39 27.65
N ALA A 111 -45.39 0.78 26.58
CA ALA A 111 -45.78 -0.15 25.52
C ALA A 111 -44.55 -0.73 24.81
N THR A 112 -43.59 0.11 24.41
CA THR A 112 -42.33 -0.33 23.79
C THR A 112 -41.52 -1.24 24.72
N LEU A 113 -41.45 -0.93 26.02
CA LEU A 113 -40.72 -1.77 26.97
C LEU A 113 -41.38 -3.14 27.15
N ARG A 114 -42.72 -3.22 27.09
CA ARG A 114 -43.43 -4.51 27.16
C ARG A 114 -43.22 -5.37 25.93
N GLU A 115 -43.20 -4.76 24.74
CA GLU A 115 -42.89 -5.47 23.49
C GLU A 115 -41.48 -6.06 23.55
N ARG A 116 -40.49 -5.27 23.97
CA ARG A 116 -39.12 -5.74 24.16
C ARG A 116 -38.97 -6.79 25.25
N GLU A 117 -39.78 -6.72 26.32
CA GLU A 117 -39.79 -7.74 27.37
C GLU A 117 -40.31 -9.08 26.81
N GLU A 118 -41.34 -9.04 25.97
CA GLU A 118 -41.90 -10.25 25.36
C GLU A 118 -40.92 -10.88 24.37
N GLU A 119 -40.31 -10.08 23.48
CA GLU A 119 -39.26 -10.54 22.55
C GLU A 119 -38.11 -11.23 23.31
N ALA A 120 -37.63 -10.60 24.39
CA ALA A 120 -36.56 -11.16 25.20
C ALA A 120 -36.98 -12.46 25.92
N ARG A 121 -38.25 -12.62 26.29
CA ARG A 121 -38.76 -13.86 26.89
C ARG A 121 -38.85 -14.99 25.88
N GLU A 122 -39.28 -14.69 24.65
CA GLU A 122 -39.28 -15.65 23.54
C GLU A 122 -37.85 -16.12 23.24
N GLU A 123 -36.89 -15.19 23.16
CA GLU A 123 -35.47 -15.51 22.92
C GLU A 123 -34.88 -16.39 24.05
N ILE A 124 -35.19 -16.10 25.32
CA ILE A 124 -34.76 -16.94 26.45
C ILE A 124 -35.34 -18.35 26.33
N ALA A 125 -36.62 -18.48 25.99
CA ALA A 125 -37.26 -19.78 25.85
C ALA A 125 -36.64 -20.62 24.72
N GLU A 126 -36.26 -19.99 23.60
CA GLU A 126 -35.53 -20.67 22.51
C GLU A 126 -34.12 -21.10 22.96
N LEU A 127 -33.41 -20.23 23.66
CA LEU A 127 -32.05 -20.49 24.14
C LEU A 127 -32.01 -21.58 25.23
N ASP A 128 -33.05 -21.71 26.05
CA ASP A 128 -33.14 -22.76 27.07
C ASP A 128 -33.27 -24.17 26.48
N ILE A 129 -33.81 -24.30 25.27
CA ILE A 129 -33.99 -25.60 24.57
C ILE A 129 -32.70 -26.01 23.83
N ALA A 130 -31.92 -25.05 23.36
CA ALA A 130 -30.73 -25.29 22.54
C ALA A 130 -29.68 -26.25 23.16
N PRO A 131 -29.36 -26.21 24.47
CA PRO A 131 -28.41 -27.14 25.08
C PRO A 131 -28.81 -28.61 24.94
N GLU A 132 -30.10 -28.94 25.09
CA GLU A 132 -30.59 -30.32 24.98
C GLU A 132 -30.47 -30.83 23.54
N GLU A 133 -30.81 -29.99 22.56
CA GLU A 133 -30.63 -30.32 21.14
C GLU A 133 -29.17 -30.57 20.78
N PHE A 134 -28.26 -29.70 21.26
CA PHE A 134 -26.83 -29.86 21.00
C PHE A 134 -26.28 -31.11 21.67
N ASP A 135 -26.76 -31.45 22.87
CA ASP A 135 -26.37 -32.66 23.57
C ASP A 135 -26.88 -33.94 22.90
N GLU A 136 -28.07 -33.92 22.31
CA GLU A 136 -28.57 -35.01 21.47
C GLU A 136 -27.75 -35.16 20.18
N LYS A 137 -27.51 -34.06 19.46
CA LYS A 137 -26.66 -34.05 18.25
C LYS A 137 -25.25 -34.57 18.56
N ARG A 138 -24.65 -34.14 19.67
CA ARG A 138 -23.33 -34.60 20.13
C ARG A 138 -23.32 -36.11 20.41
N ARG A 139 -24.34 -36.63 21.11
CA ARG A 139 -24.45 -38.07 21.39
C ARG A 139 -24.59 -38.89 20.11
N ASN A 140 -25.38 -38.43 19.15
CA ASN A 140 -25.55 -39.10 17.87
C ASN A 140 -24.24 -39.14 17.07
N LEU A 141 -23.52 -38.01 16.99
CA LEU A 141 -22.22 -37.94 16.32
C LEU A 141 -21.16 -38.83 16.97
N LEU A 142 -21.10 -38.89 18.31
CA LEU A 142 -20.17 -39.77 19.02
C LEU A 142 -20.48 -41.25 18.75
N ASN A 143 -21.76 -41.62 18.67
CA ASN A 143 -22.17 -42.98 18.33
C ASN A 143 -21.80 -43.36 16.89
N GLU A 144 -21.96 -42.45 15.93
CA GLU A 144 -21.56 -42.67 14.53
C GLU A 144 -20.04 -42.75 14.38
N LEU A 145 -19.30 -41.90 15.11
CA LEU A 145 -17.84 -41.95 15.14
C LEU A 145 -17.35 -43.30 15.64
N GLN A 146 -17.90 -43.79 16.76
CA GLN A 146 -17.52 -45.08 17.32
C GLN A 146 -17.79 -46.22 16.34
N LYS A 147 -18.98 -46.26 15.71
CA LYS A 147 -19.31 -47.27 14.69
C LYS A 147 -18.33 -47.24 13.51
N THR A 148 -17.94 -46.05 13.07
CA THR A 148 -17.03 -45.86 11.95
C THR A 148 -15.60 -46.28 12.31
N GLU A 149 -15.16 -45.97 13.53
CA GLU A 149 -13.85 -46.41 14.03
C GLU A 149 -13.75 -47.93 14.14
N ASP A 150 -14.80 -48.59 14.65
CA ASP A 150 -14.85 -50.05 14.76
C ASP A 150 -14.85 -50.71 13.38
N ALA A 151 -15.62 -50.17 12.43
CA ALA A 151 -15.62 -50.63 11.04
C ALA A 151 -14.24 -50.46 10.37
N ARG A 152 -13.56 -49.33 10.62
CA ARG A 152 -12.21 -49.07 10.12
C ARG A 152 -11.20 -50.06 10.69
N ARG A 153 -11.26 -50.35 11.99
CA ARG A 153 -10.38 -51.33 12.64
C ARG A 153 -10.57 -52.72 12.04
N ALA A 154 -11.82 -53.17 11.91
CA ALA A 154 -12.13 -54.46 11.31
C ALA A 154 -11.65 -54.56 9.85
N ALA A 155 -11.75 -53.48 9.06
CA ALA A 155 -11.22 -53.44 7.70
C ALA A 155 -9.68 -53.50 7.65
N ALA A 156 -9.01 -52.81 8.57
CA ALA A 156 -7.55 -52.83 8.69
C ALA A 156 -7.03 -54.23 9.07
N ASP A 157 -7.70 -54.91 10.00
CA ASP A 157 -7.32 -56.28 10.40
C ASP A 157 -7.46 -57.26 9.23
N ARG A 158 -8.56 -57.17 8.46
CA ARG A 158 -8.76 -57.99 7.24
C ARG A 158 -7.71 -57.72 6.17
N LEU A 159 -7.31 -56.46 6.00
CA LEU A 159 -6.25 -56.10 5.05
C LEU A 159 -4.92 -56.72 5.48
N ALA A 160 -4.55 -56.60 6.77
CA ALA A 160 -3.32 -57.17 7.29
C ALA A 160 -3.29 -58.70 7.13
N GLU A 161 -4.41 -59.38 7.36
CA GLU A 161 -4.53 -60.83 7.14
C GLU A 161 -4.35 -61.19 5.65
N ALA A 162 -5.01 -60.47 4.74
CA ALA A 162 -4.90 -60.70 3.30
C ALA A 162 -3.48 -60.46 2.78
N GLU A 163 -2.80 -59.39 3.22
CA GLU A 163 -1.41 -59.11 2.86
C GLU A 163 -0.46 -60.20 3.34
N ASN A 164 -0.65 -60.72 4.56
CA ASN A 164 0.17 -61.79 5.08
C ASN A 164 -0.05 -63.10 4.29
N LEU A 165 -1.29 -63.40 3.92
CA LEU A 165 -1.60 -64.54 3.06
C LEU A 165 -0.93 -64.40 1.68
N GLN A 166 -1.02 -63.21 1.07
CA GLN A 166 -0.38 -62.93 -0.21
C GLN A 166 1.15 -63.10 -0.13
N ARG A 167 1.79 -62.51 0.88
CA ARG A 167 3.24 -62.64 1.09
C ARG A 167 3.68 -64.10 1.25
N ALA A 168 2.87 -64.92 1.93
CA ALA A 168 3.15 -66.35 2.07
C ALA A 168 3.01 -67.09 0.73
N ALA A 169 1.97 -66.78 -0.05
CA ALA A 169 1.76 -67.35 -1.38
C ALA A 169 2.89 -66.96 -2.36
N ASP A 170 3.33 -65.71 -2.36
CA ASP A 170 4.43 -65.23 -3.20
C ASP A 170 5.75 -65.93 -2.88
N ARG A 171 6.04 -66.16 -1.58
CA ARG A 171 7.22 -66.93 -1.16
C ARG A 171 7.16 -68.36 -1.68
N LEU A 172 6.02 -69.03 -1.54
CA LEU A 172 5.83 -70.40 -2.05
C LEU A 172 5.99 -70.47 -3.57
N ALA A 173 5.41 -69.50 -4.29
CA ALA A 173 5.55 -69.42 -5.75
C ALA A 173 7.00 -69.19 -6.18
N ALA A 174 7.74 -68.31 -5.50
CA ALA A 174 9.15 -68.06 -5.78
C ALA A 174 10.00 -69.32 -5.57
N THR A 175 9.80 -70.05 -4.48
CA THR A 175 10.48 -71.33 -4.23
C THR A 175 10.17 -72.35 -5.33
N ALA A 176 8.89 -72.54 -5.67
CA ALA A 176 8.48 -73.50 -6.70
C ALA A 176 9.05 -73.15 -8.09
N LEU A 177 9.11 -71.86 -8.45
CA LEU A 177 9.72 -71.40 -9.69
C LEU A 177 11.23 -71.65 -9.72
N SER A 178 11.91 -71.45 -8.59
CA SER A 178 13.34 -71.74 -8.48
C SER A 178 13.64 -73.23 -8.62
N GLU A 179 12.86 -74.09 -7.96
CA GLU A 179 12.99 -75.55 -8.08
C GLU A 179 12.71 -76.02 -9.52
N LEU A 180 11.70 -75.45 -10.19
CA LEU A 180 11.41 -75.74 -11.59
C LEU A 180 12.57 -75.33 -12.52
N ALA A 181 13.18 -74.17 -12.28
CA ALA A 181 14.34 -73.73 -13.05
C ALA A 181 15.53 -74.68 -12.90
N GLU A 182 15.83 -75.09 -11.67
CA GLU A 182 16.91 -76.05 -11.39
C GLU A 182 16.64 -77.41 -12.05
N ALA A 183 15.40 -77.90 -12.00
CA ALA A 183 15.01 -79.14 -12.66
C ALA A 183 15.16 -79.05 -14.20
N ARG A 184 14.77 -77.92 -14.80
CA ARG A 184 14.95 -77.66 -16.24
C ARG A 184 16.42 -77.60 -16.63
N GLU A 185 17.26 -76.96 -15.83
CA GLU A 185 18.71 -76.91 -16.06
C GLU A 185 19.34 -78.30 -15.98
N LYS A 186 19.01 -79.08 -14.94
CA LYS A 186 19.46 -80.47 -14.80
C LYS A 186 19.06 -81.32 -16.01
N ARG A 187 17.82 -81.14 -16.51
CA ARG A 187 17.34 -81.81 -17.72
C ARG A 187 18.14 -81.39 -18.96
N GLY A 188 18.34 -80.08 -19.17
CA GLY A 188 19.11 -79.56 -20.30
C GLY A 188 20.54 -80.10 -20.32
N ARG A 189 21.24 -80.07 -19.18
CA ARG A 189 22.59 -80.65 -19.05
C ARG A 189 22.63 -82.15 -19.35
N ALA A 190 21.60 -82.90 -18.96
CA ALA A 190 21.51 -84.33 -19.25
C ALA A 190 21.24 -84.60 -20.74
N GLU A 191 20.37 -83.80 -21.37
CA GLU A 191 20.08 -83.84 -22.80
C GLU A 191 21.33 -83.50 -23.63
N GLU A 192 22.05 -82.43 -23.30
CA GLU A 192 23.33 -82.06 -23.94
C GLU A 192 24.38 -83.17 -23.83
N ARG A 193 24.54 -83.76 -22.64
CA ARG A 193 25.46 -84.89 -22.44
C ARG A 193 25.08 -86.09 -23.30
N LEU A 194 23.78 -86.37 -23.44
CA LEU A 194 23.29 -87.45 -24.28
C LEU A 194 23.56 -87.17 -25.76
N VAL A 195 23.31 -85.95 -26.23
CA VAL A 195 23.59 -85.53 -27.61
C VAL A 195 25.08 -85.60 -27.90
N SER A 196 25.93 -85.00 -27.06
CA SER A 196 27.39 -85.04 -27.22
C SER A 196 27.93 -86.48 -27.21
N ALA A 197 27.41 -87.35 -26.33
CA ALA A 197 27.82 -88.75 -26.32
C ALA A 197 27.41 -89.49 -27.61
N ARG A 198 26.24 -89.18 -28.17
CA ARG A 198 25.78 -89.74 -29.46
C ARG A 198 26.62 -89.23 -30.63
N GLU A 199 26.90 -87.93 -30.68
CA GLU A 199 27.76 -87.32 -31.71
C GLU A 199 29.17 -87.88 -31.64
N LYS A 200 29.80 -87.94 -30.46
CA LYS A 200 31.13 -88.56 -30.28
C LYS A 200 31.14 -90.02 -30.74
N ARG A 201 30.07 -90.78 -30.45
CA ARG A 201 29.93 -92.14 -30.95
C ARG A 201 29.89 -92.16 -32.48
N GLN A 202 29.05 -91.33 -33.08
CA GLN A 202 28.91 -91.24 -34.54
C GLN A 202 30.18 -90.75 -35.23
N GLU A 203 30.86 -89.73 -34.69
CA GLU A 203 32.13 -89.22 -35.21
C GLU A 203 33.22 -90.29 -35.09
N ALA A 204 33.31 -90.99 -33.95
CA ALA A 204 34.24 -92.11 -33.82
C ALA A 204 33.95 -93.22 -34.84
N GLU A 205 32.68 -93.61 -35.00
CA GLU A 205 32.28 -94.59 -36.01
C GLU A 205 32.58 -94.11 -37.44
N HIS A 206 32.33 -92.84 -37.75
CA HIS A 206 32.55 -92.26 -39.06
C HIS A 206 34.04 -92.08 -39.37
N ARG A 207 34.84 -91.56 -38.43
CA ARG A 207 36.29 -91.47 -38.56
C ARG A 207 36.90 -92.85 -38.80
N ILE A 208 36.40 -93.88 -38.11
CA ILE A 208 36.81 -95.26 -38.38
C ILE A 208 36.45 -95.67 -39.82
N ARG A 209 35.22 -95.37 -40.28
CA ARG A 209 34.82 -95.65 -41.66
C ARG A 209 35.63 -94.88 -42.70
N GLU A 210 35.87 -93.58 -42.54
CA GLU A 210 36.60 -92.79 -43.52
C GLU A 210 38.10 -93.11 -43.52
N THR A 211 38.70 -93.16 -42.35
CA THR A 211 40.16 -93.34 -42.23
C THR A 211 40.56 -94.76 -42.61
N LEU A 212 39.73 -95.75 -42.28
CA LEU A 212 40.05 -97.15 -42.42
C LEU A 212 39.20 -97.88 -43.49
N ASN A 213 38.23 -97.21 -44.13
CA ASN A 213 37.31 -97.79 -45.13
C ASN A 213 36.63 -99.09 -44.67
N THR A 214 36.24 -99.18 -43.40
CA THR A 214 35.56 -100.36 -42.86
C THR A 214 34.59 -100.02 -41.74
N GLU A 215 33.66 -100.94 -41.45
CA GLU A 215 32.74 -100.78 -40.34
C GLU A 215 33.47 -100.85 -38.98
N PRO A 216 33.04 -100.12 -37.93
CA PRO A 216 33.77 -100.00 -36.66
C PRO A 216 34.13 -101.32 -35.98
N HIS A 217 33.23 -102.30 -36.04
CA HIS A 217 33.45 -103.64 -35.48
C HIS A 217 34.46 -104.48 -36.29
N MET A 218 34.83 -104.03 -37.48
CA MET A 218 35.78 -104.66 -38.40
C MET A 218 37.13 -103.95 -38.42
N ALA A 219 37.23 -102.74 -37.87
CA ALA A 219 38.47 -101.94 -37.83
C ALA A 219 39.64 -102.67 -37.20
N PHE A 220 39.37 -103.50 -36.18
CA PHE A 220 40.38 -104.34 -35.57
C PHE A 220 41.04 -105.30 -36.57
N ARG A 221 40.30 -105.79 -37.58
CA ARG A 221 40.83 -106.70 -38.61
C ARG A 221 41.82 -106.03 -39.57
N LEU A 222 41.73 -104.72 -39.77
CA LEU A 222 42.63 -103.97 -40.65
C LEU A 222 44.03 -103.78 -40.10
N THR A 223 44.20 -103.98 -38.79
CA THR A 223 45.52 -103.98 -38.16
C THR A 223 46.37 -105.17 -38.63
N GLY A 224 45.78 -106.16 -39.30
CA GLY A 224 46.44 -107.40 -39.71
C GLY A 224 46.74 -108.33 -38.53
N LEU A 225 46.36 -107.94 -37.31
CA LEU A 225 46.61 -108.69 -36.09
C LEU A 225 45.50 -109.73 -35.87
N GLY A 226 45.90 -110.97 -35.54
CA GLY A 226 44.97 -112.01 -35.09
C GLY A 226 44.33 -111.66 -33.72
N PRO A 227 43.22 -112.31 -33.32
CA PRO A 227 42.54 -112.03 -32.04
C PRO A 227 43.47 -112.07 -30.81
N ASP A 228 44.51 -112.91 -30.87
CA ASP A 228 45.47 -113.15 -29.78
C ASP A 228 46.91 -112.67 -30.09
N GLN A 229 47.11 -111.83 -31.11
CA GLN A 229 48.44 -111.25 -31.37
C GLN A 229 48.70 -110.04 -30.45
N PRO A 230 49.93 -109.90 -29.92
CA PRO A 230 50.28 -108.75 -29.09
C PRO A 230 50.24 -107.48 -29.94
N LYS A 231 49.44 -106.52 -29.49
CA LYS A 231 49.36 -105.20 -30.12
C LYS A 231 50.76 -104.54 -30.05
N PRO A 232 51.18 -103.78 -31.07
CA PRO A 232 52.39 -102.97 -30.98
C PRO A 232 52.34 -102.12 -29.71
N ASP A 233 53.49 -101.90 -29.09
CA ASP A 233 53.53 -101.06 -27.89
C ASP A 233 53.02 -99.66 -28.27
N ILE A 234 51.93 -99.26 -27.62
CA ILE A 234 51.27 -97.97 -27.83
C ILE A 234 52.30 -96.84 -27.73
N ARG A 235 53.32 -97.03 -26.89
CA ARG A 235 54.41 -96.08 -26.65
C ARG A 235 55.25 -95.76 -27.89
N ASP A 236 55.48 -96.73 -28.78
CA ASP A 236 56.30 -96.50 -29.99
C ASP A 236 55.50 -95.75 -31.06
N VAL A 237 54.20 -96.07 -31.20
CA VAL A 237 53.28 -95.35 -32.09
C VAL A 237 53.00 -93.93 -31.58
N GLU A 238 52.86 -93.77 -30.26
CA GLU A 238 52.76 -92.46 -29.61
C GLU A 238 54.04 -91.65 -29.82
N ARG A 239 55.24 -92.26 -29.80
CA ARG A 239 56.51 -91.57 -30.06
C ARG A 239 56.61 -90.97 -31.46
N ASP A 240 56.18 -91.72 -32.48
CA ASP A 240 56.20 -91.23 -33.86
C ASP A 240 55.12 -90.16 -34.10
N LEU A 241 53.94 -90.30 -33.48
CA LEU A 241 52.90 -89.28 -33.49
C LEU A 241 53.36 -88.00 -32.77
N ASP A 242 54.02 -88.14 -31.62
CA ASP A 242 54.53 -87.02 -30.83
C ASP A 242 55.65 -86.30 -31.56
N ARG A 243 56.55 -87.01 -32.28
CA ARG A 243 57.55 -86.37 -33.16
C ARG A 243 56.88 -85.44 -34.19
N LEU A 244 55.84 -85.91 -34.88
CA LEU A 244 55.10 -85.13 -35.88
C LEU A 244 54.26 -84.00 -35.25
N LYS A 245 53.71 -84.20 -34.05
CA LYS A 245 53.05 -83.13 -33.29
C LYS A 245 54.02 -82.05 -32.83
N ILE A 246 55.23 -82.40 -32.43
CA ILE A 246 56.28 -81.45 -32.03
C ILE A 246 56.72 -80.62 -33.24
N GLU A 247 56.84 -81.22 -34.42
CA GLU A 247 57.10 -80.47 -35.66
C GLU A 247 55.97 -79.48 -35.99
N ARG A 248 54.71 -79.86 -35.76
CA ARG A 248 53.55 -78.96 -35.86
C ARG A 248 53.59 -77.83 -34.82
N GLU A 249 53.94 -78.12 -33.57
CA GLU A 249 54.02 -77.12 -32.49
C GLU A 249 55.17 -76.14 -32.69
N ARG A 250 56.26 -76.55 -33.35
CA ARG A 250 57.39 -75.67 -33.71
C ARG A 250 57.02 -74.55 -34.68
N LEU A 251 55.91 -74.65 -35.41
CA LEU A 251 55.39 -73.55 -36.24
C LEU A 251 54.81 -72.40 -35.40
N GLY A 252 54.65 -72.60 -34.09
CA GLY A 252 54.08 -71.61 -33.18
C GLY A 252 52.57 -71.44 -33.37
N ALA A 253 51.95 -70.68 -32.47
CA ALA A 253 50.53 -70.38 -32.59
C ALA A 253 50.31 -69.40 -33.75
N VAL A 254 49.62 -69.85 -34.80
CA VAL A 254 49.12 -68.98 -35.86
C VAL A 254 47.98 -68.16 -35.26
N ASN A 255 48.07 -66.83 -35.28
CA ASN A 255 46.98 -65.97 -34.84
C ASN A 255 45.86 -65.99 -35.90
N LEU A 256 44.93 -66.93 -35.76
CA LEU A 256 43.78 -67.09 -36.65
C LEU A 256 42.82 -65.90 -36.61
N ARG A 257 42.94 -65.02 -35.60
CA ARG A 257 42.12 -63.81 -35.45
C ARG A 257 42.85 -62.55 -35.92
N ALA A 258 44.06 -62.66 -36.46
CA ALA A 258 44.83 -61.49 -36.90
C ALA A 258 44.08 -60.65 -37.94
N GLU A 259 43.32 -61.30 -38.84
CA GLU A 259 42.53 -60.61 -39.85
C GLU A 259 41.30 -59.90 -39.25
N GLU A 260 40.64 -60.52 -38.26
CA GLU A 260 39.54 -59.90 -37.49
C GLU A 260 40.03 -58.73 -36.63
N GLU A 261 41.14 -58.91 -35.91
CA GLU A 261 41.76 -57.89 -35.06
C GLU A 261 42.26 -56.71 -35.88
N GLN A 262 42.84 -56.97 -37.06
CA GLN A 262 43.22 -55.92 -38.01
C GLN A 262 41.99 -55.13 -38.46
N ALA A 263 40.89 -55.81 -38.81
CA ALA A 263 39.66 -55.15 -39.24
C ALA A 263 39.05 -54.29 -38.12
N GLU A 264 39.02 -54.81 -36.89
CA GLU A 264 38.50 -54.10 -35.71
C GLU A 264 39.36 -52.88 -35.35
N LEU A 265 40.68 -53.03 -35.33
CA LEU A 265 41.61 -51.93 -35.04
C LEU A 265 41.58 -50.87 -36.14
N SER A 266 41.44 -51.28 -37.40
CA SER A 266 41.31 -50.36 -38.53
C SER A 266 39.99 -49.57 -38.45
N ALA A 267 38.89 -50.21 -38.06
CA ALA A 267 37.61 -49.54 -37.84
C ALA A 267 37.68 -48.55 -36.67
N LYS A 268 38.31 -48.94 -35.55
CA LYS A 268 38.55 -48.04 -34.39
C LYS A 268 39.40 -46.83 -34.78
N LEU A 269 40.47 -47.04 -35.55
CA LEU A 269 41.33 -45.96 -36.03
C LEU A 269 40.56 -44.99 -36.94
N ALA A 270 39.74 -45.51 -37.86
CA ALA A 270 38.92 -44.68 -38.74
C ALA A 270 37.90 -43.83 -37.96
N ALA A 271 37.28 -44.39 -36.92
CA ALA A 271 36.36 -43.66 -36.04
C ALA A 271 37.08 -42.53 -35.29
N LEU A 272 38.24 -42.81 -34.68
CA LEU A 272 39.02 -41.82 -33.95
C LEU A 272 39.51 -40.67 -34.85
N ILE A 273 39.89 -40.97 -36.09
CA ILE A 273 40.28 -39.95 -37.07
C ILE A 273 39.10 -39.04 -37.39
N LYS A 274 37.90 -39.59 -37.59
CA LYS A 274 36.69 -38.82 -37.86
C LYS A 274 36.33 -37.90 -36.68
N GLU A 275 36.34 -38.42 -35.46
CA GLU A 275 36.06 -37.62 -34.26
C GLU A 275 37.07 -36.48 -34.08
N ARG A 276 38.35 -36.73 -34.34
CA ARG A 276 39.40 -35.70 -34.32
C ARG A 276 39.10 -34.59 -35.32
N ASP A 277 38.75 -34.94 -36.55
CA ASP A 277 38.51 -33.97 -37.62
C ASP A 277 37.25 -33.13 -37.34
N ASP A 278 36.19 -33.75 -36.81
CA ASP A 278 34.97 -33.07 -36.36
C ASP A 278 35.26 -32.03 -35.25
N ILE A 279 36.12 -32.37 -34.28
CA ILE A 279 36.56 -31.43 -33.22
C ILE A 279 37.35 -30.27 -33.81
N ILE A 280 38.27 -30.54 -34.74
CA ILE A 280 39.07 -29.48 -35.39
C ILE A 280 38.16 -28.51 -36.13
N ASP A 281 37.14 -29.00 -36.83
CA ASP A 281 36.19 -28.15 -37.55
C ASP A 281 35.26 -27.39 -36.60
N ALA A 282 34.85 -27.98 -35.47
CA ALA A 282 34.12 -27.26 -34.43
C ALA A 282 34.95 -26.10 -33.85
N VAL A 283 36.24 -26.32 -33.57
CA VAL A 283 37.16 -25.27 -33.11
C VAL A 283 37.29 -24.15 -34.14
N ARG A 284 37.40 -24.48 -35.43
CA ARG A 284 37.43 -23.46 -36.50
C ARG A 284 36.15 -22.62 -36.54
N LYS A 285 34.98 -23.27 -36.46
CA LYS A 285 33.68 -22.58 -36.44
C LYS A 285 33.55 -21.64 -35.23
N LEU A 286 33.94 -22.10 -34.05
CA LEU A 286 33.91 -21.28 -32.83
C LEU A 286 34.81 -20.05 -32.95
N ARG A 287 36.05 -20.22 -33.45
CA ARG A 287 36.97 -19.09 -33.67
C ARG A 287 36.42 -18.07 -34.67
N ALA A 288 35.80 -18.53 -35.76
CA ALA A 288 35.15 -17.64 -36.72
C ALA A 288 33.97 -16.88 -36.09
N GLY A 289 33.18 -17.56 -35.25
CA GLY A 289 32.09 -16.93 -34.50
C GLY A 289 32.58 -15.84 -33.54
N ILE A 290 33.66 -16.10 -32.79
CA ILE A 290 34.28 -15.13 -31.89
C ILE A 290 34.77 -13.89 -32.67
N GLN A 291 35.42 -14.08 -33.82
CA GLN A 291 35.88 -12.96 -34.65
C GLN A 291 34.72 -12.11 -35.16
N SER A 292 33.61 -12.73 -35.57
CA SER A 292 32.41 -12.00 -36.01
C SER A 292 31.80 -11.18 -34.87
N LEU A 293 31.67 -11.78 -33.67
CA LEU A 293 31.15 -11.09 -32.49
C LEU A 293 32.05 -9.94 -32.05
N ASN A 294 33.37 -10.13 -32.05
CA ASN A 294 34.31 -9.06 -31.70
C ASN A 294 34.23 -7.90 -32.70
N ARG A 295 34.05 -8.18 -34.00
CA ARG A 295 33.87 -7.13 -35.01
C ARG A 295 32.62 -6.31 -34.75
N GLU A 296 31.50 -6.99 -34.52
CA GLU A 296 30.23 -6.33 -34.20
C GLU A 296 30.31 -5.55 -32.88
N GLY A 297 30.98 -6.11 -31.86
CA GLY A 297 31.23 -5.44 -30.59
C GLY A 297 32.03 -4.15 -30.74
N ARG A 298 33.10 -4.16 -31.56
CA ARG A 298 33.89 -2.96 -31.87
C ARG A 298 33.07 -1.90 -32.57
N GLU A 299 32.30 -2.28 -33.59
CA GLU A 299 31.44 -1.35 -34.34
C GLU A 299 30.42 -0.67 -33.41
N ARG A 300 29.75 -1.44 -32.53
CA ARG A 300 28.79 -0.89 -31.57
C ARG A 300 29.42 -0.01 -30.50
N LEU A 301 30.60 -0.40 -29.99
CA LEU A 301 31.30 0.36 -28.96
C LEU A 301 31.75 1.73 -29.48
N ILE A 302 32.35 1.78 -30.67
CA ILE A 302 32.76 3.04 -31.30
C ILE A 302 31.53 3.93 -31.54
N ALA A 303 30.46 3.37 -32.09
CA ALA A 303 29.23 4.13 -32.33
C ALA A 303 28.64 4.73 -31.04
N ALA A 304 28.60 3.95 -29.94
CA ALA A 304 28.14 4.45 -28.65
C ALA A 304 29.10 5.51 -28.07
N PHE A 305 30.41 5.29 -28.17
CA PHE A 305 31.43 6.24 -27.72
C PHE A 305 31.31 7.59 -28.41
N ASP A 306 31.16 7.60 -29.75
CA ASP A 306 31.03 8.83 -30.53
C ASP A 306 29.76 9.62 -30.15
N VAL A 307 28.64 8.91 -29.94
CA VAL A 307 27.40 9.54 -29.50
C VAL A 307 27.57 10.16 -28.10
N VAL A 308 28.10 9.41 -27.14
CA VAL A 308 28.32 9.92 -25.77
C VAL A 308 29.28 11.11 -25.78
N ASN A 309 30.39 11.03 -26.53
CA ASN A 309 31.37 12.11 -26.62
C ASN A 309 30.76 13.40 -27.20
N SER A 310 29.91 13.28 -28.23
CA SER A 310 29.21 14.43 -28.81
C SER A 310 28.22 15.10 -27.84
N GLN A 311 27.48 14.31 -27.06
CA GLN A 311 26.56 14.83 -26.04
C GLN A 311 27.34 15.46 -24.88
N PHE A 312 28.44 14.82 -24.47
CA PHE A 312 29.31 15.32 -23.40
C PHE A 312 29.91 16.69 -23.76
N GLN A 313 30.43 16.84 -24.98
CA GLN A 313 30.91 18.12 -25.51
C GLN A 313 29.83 19.20 -25.42
N ARG A 314 28.61 18.89 -25.88
CA ARG A 314 27.48 19.83 -25.90
C ARG A 314 27.08 20.28 -24.50
N LEU A 315 26.83 19.32 -23.61
CA LEU A 315 26.37 19.60 -22.24
C LEU A 315 27.44 20.33 -21.43
N PHE A 316 28.72 19.96 -21.61
CA PHE A 316 29.82 20.64 -20.93
C PHE A 316 29.91 22.12 -21.35
N THR A 317 29.85 22.41 -22.65
CA THR A 317 29.87 23.79 -23.13
C THR A 317 28.67 24.60 -22.63
N HIS A 318 27.49 24.00 -22.56
CA HIS A 318 26.29 24.65 -22.01
C HIS A 318 26.45 24.96 -20.51
N LEU A 319 26.88 23.96 -19.73
CA LEU A 319 27.02 24.06 -18.27
C LEU A 319 28.02 25.15 -17.83
N PHE A 320 29.13 25.30 -18.56
CA PHE A 320 30.17 26.28 -18.24
C PHE A 320 30.05 27.60 -19.01
N GLY A 321 29.08 27.74 -19.92
CA GLY A 321 28.91 28.92 -20.77
C GLY A 321 30.07 29.14 -21.75
N GLY A 322 30.76 28.06 -22.13
CA GLY A 322 32.00 28.06 -22.90
C GLY A 322 32.96 26.95 -22.45
N GLY A 323 34.09 26.81 -23.12
CA GLY A 323 35.03 25.70 -22.89
C GLY A 323 34.69 24.44 -23.70
N THR A 324 35.56 23.43 -23.64
CA THR A 324 35.47 22.18 -24.42
C THR A 324 35.88 21.01 -23.55
N ALA A 325 35.16 19.89 -23.61
CA ALA A 325 35.57 18.65 -22.97
C ALA A 325 35.37 17.48 -23.93
N GLU A 326 36.29 16.52 -23.95
CA GLU A 326 36.23 15.36 -24.84
C GLU A 326 36.65 14.09 -24.11
N LEU A 327 36.12 12.97 -24.57
CA LEU A 327 36.54 11.63 -24.16
C LEU A 327 37.61 11.14 -25.13
N GLN A 328 38.69 10.55 -24.59
CA GLN A 328 39.75 9.94 -25.39
C GLN A 328 39.95 8.48 -24.96
N LEU A 329 40.12 7.60 -25.95
CA LEU A 329 40.55 6.22 -25.72
C LEU A 329 42.08 6.19 -25.61
N ILE A 330 42.59 5.59 -24.55
CA ILE A 330 44.02 5.50 -24.24
C ILE A 330 44.45 4.03 -24.08
N GLU A 331 45.76 3.78 -24.02
CA GLU A 331 46.40 2.48 -23.73
C GLU A 331 46.37 1.40 -24.82
N SER A 332 45.39 1.37 -25.74
CA SER A 332 45.32 0.39 -26.83
C SER A 332 44.65 0.94 -28.09
N ASP A 333 45.05 0.42 -29.25
CA ASP A 333 44.39 0.68 -30.55
C ASP A 333 43.10 -0.14 -30.72
N ASP A 334 42.88 -1.20 -29.91
CA ASP A 334 41.62 -1.96 -29.90
C ASP A 334 40.63 -1.30 -28.92
N PRO A 335 39.49 -0.77 -29.40
CA PRO A 335 38.49 -0.14 -28.54
C PRO A 335 37.99 -1.03 -27.40
N LEU A 336 38.02 -2.35 -27.57
CA LEU A 336 37.57 -3.30 -26.54
C LEU A 336 38.56 -3.44 -25.37
N GLU A 337 39.82 -3.07 -25.57
CA GLU A 337 40.89 -3.18 -24.57
C GLU A 337 41.41 -1.81 -24.12
N ALA A 338 40.93 -0.72 -24.72
CA ALA A 338 41.35 0.64 -24.42
C ALA A 338 40.72 1.17 -23.12
N GLY A 339 41.51 1.95 -22.36
CA GLY A 339 41.03 2.75 -21.24
C GLY A 339 40.34 4.04 -21.72
N LEU A 340 39.57 4.68 -20.85
CA LEU A 340 38.88 5.94 -21.16
C LEU A 340 39.40 7.06 -20.26
N GLU A 341 39.84 8.17 -20.86
CA GLU A 341 40.29 9.36 -20.17
C GLU A 341 39.44 10.58 -20.55
N ILE A 342 39.15 11.43 -19.56
CA ILE A 342 38.33 12.64 -19.72
C ILE A 342 39.26 13.85 -19.74
N LEU A 343 39.31 14.55 -20.87
CA LEU A 343 40.01 15.81 -21.00
C LEU A 343 39.01 16.96 -20.98
N ALA A 344 39.12 17.84 -19.99
CA ALA A 344 38.24 18.99 -19.87
C ALA A 344 39.04 20.29 -19.94
N ARG A 345 38.47 21.29 -20.61
CA ARG A 345 39.01 22.64 -20.72
C ARG A 345 37.92 23.66 -20.34
N PRO A 346 37.83 24.02 -19.05
CA PRO A 346 36.97 25.11 -18.60
C PRO A 346 37.35 26.44 -19.27
N PRO A 347 36.41 27.40 -19.37
CA PRO A 347 36.66 28.69 -20.01
C PRO A 347 37.84 29.41 -19.34
N GLY A 348 38.84 29.80 -20.14
CA GLY A 348 40.05 30.49 -19.67
C GLY A 348 41.18 29.59 -19.13
N LYS A 349 41.00 28.26 -19.04
CA LYS A 349 42.02 27.30 -18.59
C LYS A 349 42.60 26.46 -19.75
N LYS A 350 43.74 25.80 -19.48
CA LYS A 350 44.35 24.81 -20.41
C LYS A 350 43.62 23.47 -20.27
N PRO A 351 43.66 22.58 -21.29
CA PRO A 351 43.13 21.23 -21.18
C PRO A 351 43.85 20.49 -20.06
N GLN A 352 43.10 19.87 -19.16
CA GLN A 352 43.60 19.10 -18.04
C GLN A 352 42.77 17.83 -17.86
N THR A 353 43.37 16.80 -17.28
CA THR A 353 42.68 15.57 -16.91
C THR A 353 41.75 15.84 -15.72
N MET A 354 40.67 15.08 -15.62
CA MET A 354 39.62 15.27 -14.59
C MET A 354 40.16 15.35 -13.16
N THR A 355 41.23 14.60 -12.84
CA THR A 355 41.86 14.57 -11.50
C THR A 355 42.56 15.86 -11.10
N LEU A 356 42.81 16.77 -12.05
CA LEU A 356 43.50 18.05 -11.83
C LEU A 356 42.54 19.25 -11.74
N LEU A 357 41.23 19.03 -11.83
CA LEU A 357 40.21 20.07 -11.73
C LEU A 357 39.91 20.47 -10.28
N SER A 358 39.32 21.66 -10.07
CA SER A 358 38.78 22.06 -8.76
C SER A 358 37.63 21.13 -8.36
N GLY A 359 37.41 20.88 -7.06
CA GLY A 359 36.38 19.95 -6.58
C GLY A 359 34.97 20.22 -7.13
N GLY A 360 34.55 21.50 -7.22
CA GLY A 360 33.28 21.88 -7.86
C GLY A 360 33.27 21.71 -9.39
N GLU A 361 34.40 21.96 -10.06
CA GLU A 361 34.53 21.73 -11.50
C GLU A 361 34.54 20.23 -11.83
N GLN A 362 35.15 19.41 -10.99
CA GLN A 362 35.18 17.96 -11.11
C GLN A 362 33.77 17.36 -10.95
N ALA A 363 33.00 17.83 -9.96
CA ALA A 363 31.62 17.41 -9.75
C ALA A 363 30.73 17.76 -10.96
N LEU A 364 30.79 19.01 -11.44
CA LEU A 364 30.04 19.44 -12.62
C LEU A 364 30.44 18.71 -13.91
N THR A 365 31.74 18.45 -14.10
CA THR A 365 32.25 17.69 -15.27
C THR A 365 31.75 16.25 -15.23
N ALA A 366 31.77 15.61 -14.05
CA ALA A 366 31.25 14.26 -13.87
C ALA A 366 29.74 14.20 -14.13
N MET A 367 28.98 15.19 -13.63
CA MET A 367 27.55 15.30 -13.90
C MET A 367 27.26 15.45 -15.39
N ALA A 368 28.00 16.31 -16.10
CA ALA A 368 27.85 16.46 -17.54
C ALA A 368 28.08 15.14 -18.29
N LEU A 369 29.03 14.31 -17.86
CA LEU A 369 29.27 12.99 -18.46
C LEU A 369 28.13 12.01 -18.15
N ILE A 370 27.68 11.94 -16.90
CA ILE A 370 26.56 11.07 -16.50
C ILE A 370 25.31 11.42 -17.32
N PHE A 371 25.01 12.71 -17.46
CA PHE A 371 23.88 13.16 -18.28
C PHE A 371 24.08 12.94 -19.78
N ALA A 372 25.31 13.04 -20.30
CA ALA A 372 25.60 12.71 -21.69
C ALA A 372 25.37 11.23 -22.00
N VAL A 373 25.77 10.34 -21.09
CA VAL A 373 25.45 8.90 -21.18
C VAL A 373 23.94 8.70 -21.11
N PHE A 374 23.25 9.39 -20.19
CA PHE A 374 21.79 9.31 -20.06
C PHE A 374 21.06 9.72 -21.35
N LEU A 375 21.50 10.80 -22.03
CA LEU A 375 20.90 11.25 -23.29
C LEU A 375 21.06 10.26 -24.46
N THR A 376 22.01 9.33 -24.36
CA THR A 376 22.22 8.31 -25.40
C THR A 376 21.09 7.29 -25.43
N ASN A 377 20.44 7.05 -24.28
CA ASN A 377 19.23 6.23 -24.18
C ASN A 377 18.35 6.76 -23.03
N PRO A 378 17.53 7.80 -23.27
CA PRO A 378 16.82 8.50 -22.21
C PRO A 378 15.80 7.60 -21.54
N ALA A 379 15.89 7.47 -20.22
CA ALA A 379 14.89 6.75 -19.43
C ALA A 379 13.66 7.65 -19.20
N PRO A 380 12.45 7.07 -19.04
CA PRO A 380 11.24 7.86 -18.81
C PRO A 380 11.23 8.62 -17.48
N ILE A 381 12.02 8.17 -16.49
CA ILE A 381 12.15 8.78 -15.17
C ILE A 381 13.63 8.79 -14.76
N CYS A 382 14.12 9.93 -14.26
CA CYS A 382 15.45 10.10 -13.70
C CYS A 382 15.33 10.62 -12.26
N VAL A 383 15.96 9.93 -11.30
CA VAL A 383 15.94 10.31 -9.87
C VAL A 383 17.33 10.80 -9.49
N LEU A 384 17.42 11.99 -8.92
CA LEU A 384 18.66 12.65 -8.50
C LEU A 384 18.56 12.94 -7.01
N ASP A 385 19.44 12.33 -6.21
CA ASP A 385 19.44 12.45 -4.74
C ASP A 385 20.65 13.24 -4.28
N GLU A 386 20.41 14.43 -3.71
CA GLU A 386 21.40 15.37 -3.14
C GLU A 386 22.62 15.66 -4.03
N VAL A 387 22.42 15.62 -5.35
CA VAL A 387 23.50 15.80 -6.34
C VAL A 387 24.09 17.22 -6.29
N ASP A 388 23.33 18.19 -5.77
CA ASP A 388 23.71 19.58 -5.59
C ASP A 388 24.38 19.89 -4.24
N ALA A 389 24.49 18.93 -3.32
CA ALA A 389 25.12 19.10 -2.01
C ALA A 389 26.60 19.56 -2.06
N PRO A 390 27.46 19.12 -3.00
CA PRO A 390 28.86 19.56 -3.06
C PRO A 390 29.07 20.85 -3.90
N LEU A 391 28.00 21.47 -4.40
CA LEU A 391 28.05 22.63 -5.29
C LEU A 391 27.85 23.93 -4.50
N ASP A 392 28.53 25.01 -4.92
CA ASP A 392 28.26 26.36 -4.43
C ASP A 392 27.06 26.98 -5.17
N ASP A 393 26.50 28.06 -4.63
CA ASP A 393 25.27 28.70 -5.15
C ASP A 393 25.35 28.99 -6.67
N HIS A 394 26.51 29.42 -7.17
CA HIS A 394 26.72 29.70 -8.59
C HIS A 394 26.73 28.44 -9.46
N ASN A 395 27.32 27.34 -8.99
CA ASN A 395 27.31 26.07 -9.70
C ASN A 395 25.97 25.34 -9.59
N VAL A 396 25.21 25.57 -8.52
CA VAL A 396 23.83 25.09 -8.38
C VAL A 396 22.92 25.74 -9.44
N GLU A 397 23.08 27.03 -9.72
CA GLU A 397 22.36 27.69 -10.82
C GLU A 397 22.69 27.05 -12.19
N ARG A 398 23.97 26.74 -12.43
CA ARG A 398 24.40 26.06 -13.67
C ARG A 398 23.79 24.67 -13.80
N TYR A 399 23.76 23.92 -12.70
CA TYR A 399 23.07 22.64 -12.65
C TYR A 399 21.57 22.77 -12.95
N CYS A 400 20.89 23.76 -12.38
CA CYS A 400 19.47 24.00 -12.67
C CYS A 400 19.23 24.31 -14.17
N ASN A 401 20.08 25.15 -14.77
CA ASN A 401 19.99 25.46 -16.21
C ASN A 401 20.20 24.21 -17.09
N LEU A 402 21.10 23.32 -16.69
CA LEU A 402 21.30 22.03 -17.36
C LEU A 402 20.04 21.16 -17.26
N MET A 403 19.38 21.12 -16.09
CA MET A 403 18.12 20.39 -15.93
C MET A 403 17.01 20.95 -16.81
N ASP A 404 16.92 22.27 -16.94
CA ASP A 404 15.97 22.92 -17.84
C ASP A 404 16.25 22.56 -19.32
N GLU A 405 17.52 22.54 -19.75
CA GLU A 405 17.89 22.09 -21.11
C GLU A 405 17.52 20.62 -21.34
N MET A 406 17.73 19.76 -20.34
CA MET A 406 17.41 18.33 -20.43
C MET A 406 15.91 18.07 -20.51
N VAL A 407 15.11 18.80 -19.73
CA VAL A 407 13.63 18.76 -19.81
C VAL A 407 13.12 19.30 -21.14
N ALA A 408 13.76 20.35 -21.69
CA ALA A 408 13.39 20.90 -22.99
C ALA A 408 13.75 19.97 -24.16
N SER A 409 14.83 19.19 -24.03
CA SER A 409 15.36 18.33 -25.10
C SER A 409 14.94 16.87 -25.02
N THR A 410 14.34 16.43 -23.90
CA THR A 410 13.89 15.05 -23.71
C THR A 410 12.51 14.98 -23.04
N GLU A 411 11.78 13.88 -23.23
CA GLU A 411 10.52 13.61 -22.53
C GLU A 411 10.73 13.00 -21.12
N THR A 412 11.93 13.14 -20.56
CA THR A 412 12.31 12.56 -19.26
C THR A 412 11.67 13.31 -18.10
N ARG A 413 11.09 12.58 -17.14
CA ARG A 413 10.64 13.17 -15.87
C ARG A 413 11.74 13.12 -14.83
N PHE A 414 12.16 14.29 -14.36
CA PHE A 414 13.16 14.40 -13.30
C PHE A 414 12.50 14.47 -11.92
N VAL A 415 12.99 13.66 -10.99
CA VAL A 415 12.63 13.68 -9.57
C VAL A 415 13.89 14.02 -8.79
N ILE A 416 13.93 15.22 -8.22
CA ILE A 416 15.11 15.70 -7.50
C ILE A 416 14.81 15.73 -6.01
N ILE A 417 15.66 15.10 -5.23
CA ILE A 417 15.67 15.14 -3.77
C ILE A 417 16.81 16.09 -3.38
N THR A 418 16.48 17.22 -2.76
CA THR A 418 17.45 18.24 -2.37
C THR A 418 16.95 19.00 -1.15
N HIS A 419 17.90 19.57 -0.39
CA HIS A 419 17.64 20.58 0.64
C HIS A 419 18.10 21.99 0.20
N ASN A 420 18.62 22.17 -1.02
CA ASN A 420 19.13 23.44 -1.52
C ASN A 420 18.00 24.39 -1.98
N PRO A 421 17.88 25.59 -1.38
CA PRO A 421 16.81 26.54 -1.73
C PRO A 421 16.81 26.98 -3.21
N ILE A 422 17.97 27.07 -3.86
CA ILE A 422 18.10 27.51 -5.25
C ILE A 422 17.49 26.47 -6.19
N THR A 423 17.82 25.19 -5.96
CA THR A 423 17.25 24.06 -6.72
C THR A 423 15.74 23.98 -6.49
N MET A 424 15.27 24.09 -5.24
CA MET A 424 13.84 24.07 -4.93
C MET A 424 13.04 25.17 -5.64
N ALA A 425 13.60 26.38 -5.76
CA ALA A 425 12.94 27.52 -6.39
C ALA A 425 12.77 27.36 -7.92
N ARG A 426 13.54 26.48 -8.56
CA ARG A 426 13.53 26.24 -10.01
C ARG A 426 12.66 25.04 -10.43
N MET A 427 12.03 24.33 -9.50
CA MET A 427 11.21 23.14 -9.80
C MET A 427 9.76 23.50 -10.13
N ASN A 428 9.08 22.67 -10.93
CA ASN A 428 7.65 22.88 -11.24
C ASN A 428 6.73 22.59 -10.04
N ARG A 429 7.07 21.56 -9.24
CA ARG A 429 6.26 21.10 -8.11
C ARG A 429 7.16 20.57 -7.00
N LEU A 430 6.87 20.94 -5.75
CA LEU A 430 7.59 20.47 -4.59
C LEU A 430 6.76 19.45 -3.82
N PHE A 431 7.42 18.36 -3.43
CA PHE A 431 6.88 17.36 -2.52
C PHE A 431 7.71 17.41 -1.23
N GLY A 432 7.14 17.97 -0.17
CA GLY A 432 7.74 17.98 1.15
C GLY A 432 7.37 16.72 1.92
N VAL A 433 8.35 16.08 2.53
CA VAL A 433 8.11 14.96 3.47
C VAL A 433 8.17 15.53 4.88
N THR A 434 7.06 15.41 5.62
CA THR A 434 6.98 15.82 7.02
C THR A 434 6.74 14.59 7.90
N MET A 435 7.24 14.64 9.14
CA MET A 435 7.00 13.59 10.14
C MET A 435 6.12 14.18 11.24
N ALA A 436 4.80 14.08 11.06
CA ALA A 436 3.83 14.53 12.07
C ALA A 436 3.83 13.60 13.31
N GLU A 437 4.11 12.31 13.10
CA GLU A 437 4.30 11.31 14.14
C GLU A 437 5.68 10.66 13.99
N GLN A 438 6.31 10.30 15.10
CA GLN A 438 7.65 9.73 15.09
C GLN A 438 7.64 8.36 14.38
N GLY A 439 8.32 8.29 13.23
CA GLY A 439 8.41 7.07 12.40
C GLY A 439 7.35 6.94 11.31
N VAL A 440 6.43 7.90 11.16
CA VAL A 440 5.44 7.92 10.06
C VAL A 440 5.64 9.19 9.21
N SER A 441 6.21 9.01 8.03
CA SER A 441 6.38 10.07 7.04
C SER A 441 5.09 10.34 6.28
N GLN A 442 4.66 11.60 6.25
CA GLN A 442 3.54 12.08 5.44
C GLN A 442 4.07 12.97 4.31
N LEU A 443 3.52 12.77 3.10
CA LEU A 443 3.87 13.54 1.91
C LEU A 443 2.91 14.73 1.78
N VAL A 444 3.46 15.94 1.68
CA VAL A 444 2.73 17.17 1.42
C VAL A 444 3.20 17.70 0.07
N SER A 445 2.29 18.11 -0.81
CA SER A 445 2.68 18.67 -2.12
C SER A 445 2.28 20.14 -2.23
N VAL A 446 3.19 20.96 -2.73
CA VAL A 446 2.94 22.36 -3.09
C VAL A 446 3.25 22.52 -4.58
N ASP A 447 2.27 23.02 -5.33
CA ASP A 447 2.44 23.39 -6.73
C ASP A 447 2.94 24.85 -6.79
N LEU A 448 4.20 25.03 -7.18
CA LEU A 448 4.84 26.35 -7.18
C LEU A 448 4.26 27.28 -8.25
N GLN A 449 3.85 26.73 -9.40
CA GLN A 449 3.21 27.52 -10.48
C GLN A 449 1.85 28.06 -10.06
N THR A 450 1.09 27.26 -9.30
CA THR A 450 -0.23 27.68 -8.76
C THR A 450 -0.07 28.68 -7.60
N ALA A 451 0.99 28.55 -6.80
CA ALA A 451 1.28 29.45 -5.69
C ALA A 451 1.71 30.86 -6.13
N GLU A 452 2.46 30.99 -7.24
CA GLU A 452 2.80 32.30 -7.82
C GLU A 452 1.56 33.04 -8.35
N GLN A 453 0.65 32.33 -9.04
CA GLN A 453 -0.60 32.92 -9.56
C GLN A 453 -1.54 33.43 -8.45
N LEU A 454 -1.59 32.75 -7.30
CA LEU A 454 -2.36 33.19 -6.14
C LEU A 454 -1.77 34.43 -5.45
N ARG A 455 -0.46 34.66 -5.58
CA ARG A 455 0.22 35.83 -5.00
C ARG A 455 0.03 37.11 -5.82
N GLU A 456 -0.23 37.00 -7.12
CA GLU A 456 -0.59 38.13 -7.98
C GLU A 456 -2.08 38.51 -7.92
N ALA A 457 -2.94 37.62 -7.39
CA ALA A 457 -4.38 37.83 -7.28
C ALA A 457 -4.85 38.42 -5.93
N VAL A 458 -3.93 38.79 -5.03
CA VAL A 458 -4.18 39.35 -3.67
C VAL A 458 -3.56 40.73 -3.52
#